data_AF-A0AB38EBH3-F1
#
_entry.id   AF-A0AB38EBH3-F1
#
_cell.length_a   1.000
_cell.length_b   1.000
_cell.length_c   1.000
_cell.angle_alpha   90.00
_cell.angle_beta   90.00
_cell.angle_gamma   90.00
#
_symmetry.space_group_name_H-M   'P 1'
#
loop_
_entity.id
_entity.type
_entity.pdbx_description
1 polymer ?
#
loop_
_entity_poly.entity_id
_entity_poly.type
_entity_poly.pdbx_seq_one_letter_code
_entity_poly.pdbx_strand_id
1 'polypeptide(L)'
;MDIENLILKRNAQIYTLKRKLSKKALTEIVDGALKKATTHPLISEFRKEGIRLPNNTNTAQKDINYTYSAHVFTTRKKVDFLNEEKYDEIHAYIIIIEYENYVAILKRNCSNIETILDKHLTLIPHDRILALASTTETEFQKIALRNMTTSDRAIRGRQYEAANLNGLLSLHAAGRSIPHTMRIRQGGSIKSLTTSTGRIIEQSERQAIQDIAQWVTLITMRLNANSNASEFLSSFAKPKKLQEVLKISRPASLLFETGLLHEDLKNDEALLGRLNKSGDFIKISKKTYQAIIEALEPCYEIDSGGYIENPESFVARLKKNSKTLTFDIPLLQKFKISDSVNTYSLQQYIIKNKLYSICFTDPKFMYFRGECFEDTSGISEIDSIIKILHDKTELNLGRR
;
A
#
# COMPACT_ATOMS: atom_id res chain seq x y z
N MET A 1 8.44 32.17 2.22
CA MET A 1 7.02 31.77 2.42
C MET A 1 6.96 31.14 3.80
N ASP A 2 5.98 31.47 4.63
CA ASP A 2 5.93 30.95 6.00
C ASP A 2 5.12 29.66 6.10
N ILE A 3 5.50 28.80 7.05
CA ILE A 3 4.85 27.51 7.31
C ILE A 3 3.35 27.67 7.65
N GLU A 4 2.96 28.82 8.19
CA GLU A 4 1.57 29.15 8.55
C GLU A 4 0.65 29.26 7.32
N ASN A 5 1.21 29.55 6.14
CA ASN A 5 0.47 29.60 4.88
C ASN A 5 0.21 28.21 4.27
N LEU A 6 0.78 27.15 4.86
CA LEU A 6 0.68 25.80 4.33
C LEU A 6 -0.63 25.13 4.76
N ILE A 7 -1.57 25.05 3.81
CA ILE A 7 -2.84 24.34 3.98
C ILE A 7 -2.83 22.97 3.32
N LEU A 8 -3.16 21.93 4.09
CA LEU A 8 -2.90 20.53 3.75
C LEU A 8 -4.17 19.70 3.79
N LYS A 9 -4.24 18.70 2.92
CA LYS A 9 -5.25 17.64 3.04
C LYS A 9 -4.78 16.59 4.03
N ARG A 10 -5.73 15.98 4.75
CA ARG A 10 -5.51 14.76 5.55
C ARG A 10 -5.18 13.58 4.63
N ASN A 11 -3.90 13.40 4.32
CA ASN A 11 -3.38 12.31 3.49
C ASN A 11 -1.97 11.95 3.95
N ALA A 12 -1.86 10.86 4.70
CA ALA A 12 -0.59 10.42 5.28
C ALA A 12 -0.36 8.92 5.03
N GLN A 13 0.89 8.56 4.81
CA GLN A 13 1.37 7.19 5.00
C GLN A 13 1.92 7.05 6.42
N ILE A 14 1.50 6.00 7.13
CA ILE A 14 1.89 5.78 8.53
C ILE A 14 2.96 4.69 8.62
N TYR A 15 3.97 4.97 9.43
CA TYR A 15 5.09 4.07 9.71
C TYR A 15 5.36 4.01 11.21
N THR A 16 6.05 2.96 11.65
CA THR A 16 6.66 2.86 12.98
C THR A 16 8.18 2.97 12.88
N LEU A 17 8.80 3.51 13.93
CA LEU A 17 10.25 3.63 14.03
C LEU A 17 10.90 2.25 14.22
N LYS A 18 11.91 1.90 13.40
CA LYS A 18 12.81 0.76 13.70
C LYS A 18 13.79 1.10 14.83
N ARG A 19 14.13 2.38 14.90
CA ARG A 19 15.01 3.05 15.87
C ARG A 19 14.67 4.53 15.87
N LYS A 20 15.02 5.27 16.92
CA LYS A 20 14.84 6.73 16.98
C LYS A 20 15.42 7.37 15.71
N LEU A 21 14.64 8.23 15.05
CA LEU A 21 15.05 8.84 13.79
C LEU A 21 16.20 9.82 14.06
N SER A 22 17.40 9.50 13.58
CA SER A 22 18.55 10.38 13.72
C SER A 22 18.43 11.58 12.78
N LYS A 23 19.14 12.68 13.08
CA LYS A 23 19.23 13.83 12.17
C LYS A 23 19.68 13.38 10.77
N LYS A 24 20.68 12.50 10.69
CA LYS A 24 21.19 11.94 9.43
C LYS A 24 20.12 11.16 8.65
N ALA A 25 19.32 10.33 9.33
CA ALA A 25 18.25 9.58 8.69
C ALA A 25 17.15 10.51 8.15
N LEU A 26 16.78 11.52 8.92
CA LEU A 26 15.79 12.52 8.51
C LEU A 26 16.29 13.35 7.32
N THR A 27 17.55 13.77 7.32
CA THR A 27 18.19 14.43 6.18
C THR A 27 18.19 13.54 4.94
N GLU A 28 18.55 12.25 5.06
CA GLU A 28 18.51 11.32 3.93
C GLU A 28 17.11 11.20 3.30
N ILE A 29 16.05 11.19 4.13
CA ILE A 29 14.66 11.15 3.66
C ILE A 29 14.29 12.44 2.92
N VAL A 30 14.61 13.61 3.50
CA VAL A 30 14.33 14.93 2.91
C VAL A 30 15.08 15.09 1.59
N ASP A 31 16.39 14.86 1.57
CA ASP A 31 17.22 14.97 0.37
C ASP A 31 16.73 14.03 -0.73
N GLY A 32 16.33 12.81 -0.34
CA GLY A 32 15.70 11.86 -1.25
C GLY A 32 14.44 12.42 -1.92
N ALA A 33 13.57 13.07 -1.15
CA ALA A 33 12.32 13.65 -1.67
C ALA A 33 12.57 14.87 -2.55
N LEU A 34 13.58 15.69 -2.21
CA LEU A 34 13.98 16.90 -2.93
C LEU A 34 14.83 16.60 -4.18
N LYS A 35 15.13 15.34 -4.48
CA LYS A 35 16.03 14.99 -5.60
C LYS A 35 15.56 15.47 -6.99
N LYS A 36 14.26 15.73 -7.17
CA LYS A 36 13.65 16.33 -8.38
C LYS A 36 13.40 17.85 -8.27
N ALA A 37 13.82 18.50 -7.18
CA ALA A 37 13.54 19.90 -6.95
C ALA A 37 14.25 20.78 -7.98
N THR A 38 13.51 21.74 -8.55
CA THR A 38 14.03 22.74 -9.48
C THR A 38 14.39 24.06 -8.82
N THR A 39 14.00 24.22 -7.56
CA THR A 39 14.25 25.41 -6.75
C THR A 39 14.81 25.00 -5.39
N HIS A 40 15.51 25.94 -4.74
CA HIS A 40 15.71 25.83 -3.30
C HIS A 40 14.35 25.81 -2.59
N PRO A 41 14.22 25.09 -1.45
CA PRO A 41 12.94 25.00 -0.77
C PRO A 41 12.40 26.37 -0.37
N LEU A 42 11.15 26.63 -0.77
CA LEU A 42 10.38 27.83 -0.44
C LEU A 42 10.01 27.90 1.05
N ILE A 43 9.84 26.71 1.65
CA ILE A 43 9.71 26.46 3.08
C ILE A 43 10.69 25.34 3.42
N SER A 44 11.44 25.49 4.52
CA SER A 44 12.37 24.48 5.01
C SER A 44 12.44 24.49 6.53
N GLU A 45 11.49 23.81 7.16
CA GLU A 45 11.49 23.57 8.60
C GLU A 45 12.02 22.18 8.90
N PHE A 46 13.02 22.10 9.78
CA PHE A 46 13.67 20.84 10.12
C PHE A 46 13.54 20.54 11.62
N ARG A 47 12.79 19.48 11.95
CA ARG A 47 12.55 18.98 13.30
C ARG A 47 12.18 20.09 14.28
N LYS A 48 11.15 20.86 13.92
CA LYS A 48 10.53 21.83 14.84
C LYS A 48 9.60 21.11 15.79
N GLU A 49 9.60 21.54 17.03
CA GLU A 49 8.62 21.10 18.03
C GLU A 49 7.30 21.80 17.77
N GLY A 50 6.22 21.05 17.85
CA GLY A 50 4.86 21.54 17.82
C GLY A 50 4.15 21.13 19.10
N ILE A 51 3.44 22.08 19.69
CA ILE A 51 2.56 21.85 20.83
C ILE A 51 1.20 22.37 20.41
N ARG A 52 0.16 21.54 20.58
CA ARG A 52 -1.21 22.00 20.46
C ARG A 52 -2.01 21.64 21.70
N LEU A 53 -2.61 22.67 22.29
CA LEU A 53 -3.58 22.55 23.37
C LEU A 53 -4.90 21.99 22.80
N PRO A 54 -5.57 21.04 23.47
CA PRO A 54 -6.86 20.57 23.02
C PRO A 54 -7.87 21.73 23.00
N ASN A 55 -8.55 21.94 21.87
CA ASN A 55 -9.68 22.87 21.78
C ASN A 55 -10.93 22.24 22.44
N ASN A 56 -10.92 22.04 23.76
CA ASN A 56 -12.13 22.08 24.60
C ASN A 56 -11.77 22.09 26.09
N THR A 57 -12.33 23.06 26.82
CA THR A 57 -12.02 23.45 28.19
C THR A 57 -12.50 22.50 29.30
N ASN A 58 -12.78 21.21 29.03
CA ASN A 58 -13.42 20.36 30.06
C ASN A 58 -13.05 18.87 30.09
N THR A 59 -11.88 18.47 29.60
CA THR A 59 -11.34 17.13 29.91
C THR A 59 -9.82 17.18 29.99
N ALA A 60 -9.25 16.48 30.97
CA ALA A 60 -7.81 16.29 31.19
C ALA A 60 -7.13 15.54 30.03
N GLN A 61 -7.14 16.11 28.82
CA GLN A 61 -6.37 15.62 27.68
C GLN A 61 -4.98 16.28 27.71
N LYS A 62 -3.98 15.43 27.82
CA LYS A 62 -2.55 15.76 27.85
C LYS A 62 -2.14 16.51 26.58
N ASP A 63 -1.24 17.48 26.71
CA ASP A 63 -0.67 18.22 25.58
C ASP A 63 -0.15 17.26 24.50
N ILE A 64 -0.49 17.54 23.24
CA ILE A 64 0.01 16.77 22.11
C ILE A 64 1.34 17.38 21.68
N ASN A 65 2.42 16.77 22.17
CA ASN A 65 3.77 17.10 21.74
C ASN A 65 4.14 16.25 20.52
N TYR A 66 4.49 16.93 19.43
CA TYR A 66 4.97 16.29 18.21
C TYR A 66 6.17 17.04 17.66
N THR A 67 6.95 16.39 16.80
CA THR A 67 7.96 17.09 16.01
C THR A 67 7.64 16.97 14.54
N TYR A 68 7.95 18.00 13.77
CA TYR A 68 7.73 17.96 12.33
C TYR A 68 8.93 18.52 11.55
N SER A 69 9.08 18.01 10.33
CA SER A 69 9.87 18.65 9.27
C SER A 69 8.96 18.90 8.09
N ALA A 70 9.08 20.07 7.47
CA ALA A 70 8.26 20.47 6.34
C ALA A 70 9.14 21.16 5.29
N HIS A 71 9.14 20.62 4.08
CA HIS A 71 9.85 21.19 2.94
C HIS A 71 8.88 21.36 1.77
N VAL A 72 8.80 22.59 1.25
CA VAL A 72 8.00 22.94 0.07
C VAL A 72 8.94 23.45 -1.00
N PHE A 73 8.79 22.97 -2.23
CA PHE A 73 9.69 23.25 -3.35
C PHE A 73 8.93 23.13 -4.67
N THR A 74 9.55 23.46 -5.79
CA THR A 74 8.98 23.21 -7.13
C THR A 74 9.69 22.07 -7.82
N THR A 75 8.96 21.38 -8.69
CA THR A 75 9.46 20.31 -9.58
C THR A 75 8.92 20.55 -10.98
N ARG A 76 9.53 19.92 -11.99
CA ARG A 76 9.00 19.90 -13.35
C ARG A 76 8.30 18.60 -13.66
N LYS A 77 7.15 18.69 -14.32
CA LYS A 77 6.40 17.54 -14.84
C LYS A 77 6.29 17.67 -16.36
N LYS A 78 6.53 16.58 -17.10
CA LYS A 78 6.38 16.60 -18.55
C LYS A 78 4.91 16.79 -18.94
N VAL A 79 4.67 17.57 -19.99
CA VAL A 79 3.34 17.73 -20.58
C VAL A 79 3.07 16.54 -21.52
N ASP A 80 2.36 15.54 -21.03
CA ASP A 80 2.20 14.25 -21.72
C ASP A 80 1.28 14.29 -22.95
N PHE A 81 0.46 15.34 -23.11
CA PHE A 81 -0.45 15.51 -24.25
C PHE A 81 0.18 16.28 -25.42
N LEU A 82 1.44 16.73 -25.29
CA LEU A 82 2.20 17.38 -26.35
C LEU A 82 3.33 16.45 -26.82
N ASN A 83 3.55 16.41 -28.13
CA ASN A 83 4.67 15.68 -28.73
C ASN A 83 6.02 16.43 -28.61
N GLU A 84 6.02 17.60 -27.98
CA GLU A 84 7.20 18.43 -27.72
C GLU A 84 7.73 18.22 -26.29
N GLU A 85 9.00 18.55 -26.05
CA GLU A 85 9.57 18.57 -24.70
C GLU A 85 9.17 19.83 -23.93
N LYS A 86 7.90 19.89 -23.53
CA LYS A 86 7.35 20.92 -22.66
C LYS A 86 7.16 20.38 -21.25
N TYR A 87 7.33 21.26 -20.26
CA TYR A 87 7.24 20.92 -18.85
C TYR A 87 6.44 21.98 -18.09
N ASP A 88 5.54 21.51 -17.22
CA ASP A 88 4.87 22.34 -16.22
C ASP A 88 5.76 22.46 -14.99
N GLU A 89 5.82 23.67 -14.40
CA GLU A 89 6.35 23.84 -13.06
C GLU A 89 5.23 23.63 -12.03
N ILE A 90 5.42 22.64 -11.16
CA ILE A 90 4.43 22.27 -10.15
C ILE A 90 5.03 22.35 -8.76
N HIS A 91 4.21 22.78 -7.80
CA HIS A 91 4.58 22.80 -6.39
C HIS A 91 4.54 21.39 -5.81
N ALA A 92 5.53 21.09 -4.97
CA ALA A 92 5.76 19.83 -4.32
C ALA A 92 6.03 20.05 -2.83
N TYR A 93 5.80 19.01 -2.03
CA TYR A 93 6.14 19.05 -0.61
C TYR A 93 6.45 17.67 -0.05
N ILE A 94 7.23 17.65 1.02
CA ILE A 94 7.33 16.55 1.96
C ILE A 94 7.17 17.09 3.38
N ILE A 95 6.31 16.44 4.16
CA ILE A 95 6.08 16.73 5.57
C ILE A 95 6.18 15.42 6.33
N ILE A 96 6.97 15.46 7.39
CA ILE A 96 7.27 14.33 8.26
C ILE A 96 6.82 14.74 9.64
N ILE A 97 5.87 14.01 10.23
CA ILE A 97 5.38 14.25 11.58
C ILE A 97 5.77 13.05 12.43
N GLU A 98 6.60 13.26 13.44
CA GLU A 98 7.00 12.26 14.42
C GLU A 98 6.13 12.45 15.68
N TYR A 99 5.44 11.39 16.11
CA TYR A 99 4.64 11.36 17.34
C TYR A 99 4.83 10.00 18.02
N GLU A 100 5.32 10.01 19.26
CA GLU A 100 5.73 8.78 19.99
C GLU A 100 6.65 7.87 19.15
N ASN A 101 6.22 6.65 18.85
CA ASN A 101 6.93 5.68 18.01
C ASN A 101 6.46 5.67 16.54
N TYR A 102 5.58 6.60 16.16
CA TYR A 102 5.00 6.71 14.84
C TYR A 102 5.62 7.84 14.02
N VAL A 103 5.65 7.64 12.71
CA VAL A 103 6.02 8.66 11.73
C VAL A 103 4.94 8.70 10.65
N ALA A 104 4.34 9.87 10.45
CA ALA A 104 3.45 10.13 9.33
C ALA A 104 4.19 10.89 8.23
N ILE A 105 4.12 10.36 7.01
CA ILE A 105 4.70 10.97 5.81
C ILE A 105 3.57 11.50 4.94
N LEU A 106 3.52 12.83 4.76
CA LEU A 106 2.69 13.48 3.77
C LEU A 106 3.60 13.96 2.65
N LYS A 107 3.35 13.51 1.42
CA LYS A 107 4.19 13.88 0.28
C LYS A 107 3.34 14.11 -0.95
N ARG A 108 3.76 15.07 -1.78
CA ARG A 108 3.12 15.37 -3.07
C ARG A 108 4.17 15.81 -4.07
N ASN A 109 4.10 15.25 -5.28
CA ASN A 109 4.97 15.59 -6.42
C ASN A 109 6.48 15.50 -6.10
N CYS A 110 6.88 14.64 -5.15
CA CYS A 110 8.27 14.44 -4.80
C CYS A 110 8.82 13.14 -5.41
N SER A 111 10.14 12.96 -5.37
CA SER A 111 10.77 11.70 -5.76
C SER A 111 10.26 10.51 -4.93
N ASN A 112 10.35 9.30 -5.49
CA ASN A 112 10.02 8.08 -4.76
C ASN A 112 11.10 7.76 -3.69
N ILE A 113 10.71 7.88 -2.43
CA ILE A 113 11.58 7.67 -1.25
C ILE A 113 11.35 6.35 -0.51
N GLU A 114 10.53 5.42 -1.00
CA GLU A 114 10.14 4.22 -0.24
C GLU A 114 11.36 3.38 0.21
N THR A 115 12.37 3.23 -0.65
CA THR A 115 13.60 2.50 -0.29
C THR A 115 14.40 3.20 0.80
N ILE A 116 14.35 4.53 0.89
CA ILE A 116 15.02 5.30 1.95
C ILE A 116 14.23 5.16 3.25
N LEU A 117 12.89 5.25 3.18
CA LEU A 117 12.01 5.02 4.31
C LEU A 117 12.22 3.62 4.89
N ASP A 118 12.29 2.59 4.06
CA ASP A 118 12.50 1.20 4.48
C ASP A 118 13.82 0.96 5.22
N LYS A 119 14.84 1.83 5.11
CA LYS A 119 16.08 1.70 5.90
C LYS A 119 15.88 2.06 7.37
N HIS A 120 14.92 2.95 7.67
CA HIS A 120 14.77 3.60 8.98
C HIS A 120 13.43 3.34 9.64
N LEU A 121 12.40 3.06 8.82
CA LEU A 121 11.02 2.92 9.22
C LEU A 121 10.48 1.54 8.83
N THR A 122 9.44 1.11 9.52
CA THR A 122 8.62 -0.05 9.16
C THR A 122 7.24 0.45 8.78
N LEU A 123 6.76 0.11 7.59
CA LEU A 123 5.40 0.42 7.20
C LEU A 123 4.41 -0.17 8.20
N ILE A 124 3.36 0.58 8.53
CA ILE A 124 2.30 0.05 9.40
C ILE A 124 1.69 -1.23 8.77
N PRO A 125 1.54 -2.33 9.53
CA PRO A 125 1.01 -3.58 9.00
C PRO A 125 -0.45 -3.49 8.52
N HIS A 126 -0.85 -4.43 7.66
CA HIS A 126 -2.19 -4.50 7.05
C HIS A 126 -3.32 -4.55 8.10
N ASP A 127 -3.20 -5.41 9.09
CA ASP A 127 -4.19 -5.61 10.17
C ASP A 127 -4.42 -4.35 11.01
N ARG A 128 -3.35 -3.61 11.30
CA ARG A 128 -3.43 -2.33 12.03
C ARG A 128 -4.22 -1.28 11.26
N ILE A 129 -4.10 -1.20 9.94
CA ILE A 129 -4.93 -0.29 9.14
C ILE A 129 -6.39 -0.76 9.13
N LEU A 130 -6.63 -2.08 9.00
CA LEU A 130 -7.98 -2.64 9.06
C LEU A 130 -8.69 -2.38 10.39
N ALA A 131 -7.94 -2.36 11.50
CA ALA A 131 -8.46 -2.02 12.82
C ALA A 131 -9.14 -0.65 12.86
N LEU A 132 -8.69 0.33 12.05
CA LEU A 132 -9.32 1.65 11.96
C LEU A 132 -10.75 1.62 11.39
N ALA A 133 -11.06 0.60 10.59
CA ALA A 133 -12.38 0.35 10.02
C ALA A 133 -13.19 -0.68 10.84
N SER A 134 -12.62 -1.21 11.92
CA SER A 134 -13.22 -2.28 12.73
C SER A 134 -14.06 -1.70 13.87
N THR A 135 -15.09 -0.93 13.52
CA THR A 135 -16.11 -0.47 14.48
C THR A 135 -17.49 -0.79 13.96
N THR A 136 -18.44 -1.06 14.86
CA THR A 136 -19.83 -1.43 14.51
C THR A 136 -20.56 -0.33 13.73
N GLU A 137 -20.16 0.92 13.90
CA GLU A 137 -20.71 2.10 13.21
C GLU A 137 -20.05 2.36 11.84
N THR A 138 -19.11 1.53 11.40
CA THR A 138 -18.42 1.75 10.12
C THR A 138 -19.28 1.30 8.95
N GLU A 139 -19.62 2.24 8.08
CA GLU A 139 -20.24 1.95 6.78
C GLU A 139 -19.15 1.78 5.72
N PHE A 140 -19.17 0.67 4.99
CA PHE A 140 -18.22 0.41 3.91
C PHE A 140 -18.81 0.88 2.59
N GLN A 141 -18.36 2.02 2.06
CA GLN A 141 -18.90 2.56 0.81
C GLN A 141 -18.25 1.94 -0.42
N LYS A 142 -16.96 1.57 -0.33
CA LYS A 142 -16.21 0.97 -1.42
C LYS A 142 -15.17 0.01 -0.88
N ILE A 143 -14.94 -1.10 -1.56
CA ILE A 143 -13.86 -2.04 -1.23
C ILE A 143 -13.24 -2.60 -2.52
N ALA A 144 -11.91 -2.70 -2.54
CA ALA A 144 -11.16 -3.37 -3.59
C ALA A 144 -10.47 -4.61 -2.99
N LEU A 145 -10.65 -5.73 -3.67
CA LEU A 145 -10.28 -7.06 -3.23
C LEU A 145 -9.35 -7.72 -4.25
N ARG A 146 -8.34 -8.46 -3.77
CA ARG A 146 -7.55 -9.40 -4.56
C ARG A 146 -7.92 -10.83 -4.18
N ASN A 147 -8.38 -11.63 -5.15
CA ASN A 147 -8.66 -13.05 -4.91
C ASN A 147 -7.37 -13.85 -4.73
N MET A 148 -7.40 -14.87 -3.89
CA MET A 148 -6.27 -15.75 -3.59
C MET A 148 -6.06 -16.78 -4.71
N THR A 149 -5.62 -16.29 -5.86
CA THR A 149 -5.37 -17.10 -7.06
C THR A 149 -4.33 -16.46 -7.97
N THR A 150 -3.52 -17.31 -8.59
CA THR A 150 -2.59 -16.99 -9.68
C THR A 150 -3.08 -17.48 -11.04
N SER A 151 -4.21 -18.19 -11.12
CA SER A 151 -4.77 -18.70 -12.38
C SER A 151 -5.08 -17.58 -13.38
N ASP A 152 -4.79 -17.86 -14.65
CA ASP A 152 -5.12 -17.06 -15.83
C ASP A 152 -6.61 -17.08 -16.18
N ARG A 153 -7.33 -18.15 -15.79
CA ARG A 153 -8.78 -18.32 -16.03
C ARG A 153 -9.66 -17.82 -14.90
N ALA A 154 -9.07 -17.28 -13.84
CA ALA A 154 -9.79 -16.79 -12.66
C ALA A 154 -9.84 -15.27 -12.61
N ILE A 155 -10.93 -14.72 -12.06
CA ILE A 155 -11.01 -13.30 -11.72
C ILE A 155 -9.98 -13.01 -10.62
N ARG A 156 -9.00 -12.16 -10.92
CA ARG A 156 -7.90 -11.82 -10.01
C ARG A 156 -8.31 -10.78 -8.96
N GLY A 157 -9.10 -9.78 -9.33
CA GLY A 157 -9.53 -8.71 -8.42
C GLY A 157 -10.97 -8.27 -8.67
N ARG A 158 -11.59 -7.69 -7.64
CA ARG A 158 -12.96 -7.15 -7.69
C ARG A 158 -13.03 -5.84 -6.94
N GLN A 159 -13.90 -4.95 -7.37
CA GLN A 159 -14.20 -3.71 -6.68
C GLN A 159 -15.71 -3.56 -6.55
N TYR A 160 -16.17 -3.27 -5.34
CA TYR A 160 -17.58 -3.08 -5.02
C TYR A 160 -17.80 -1.68 -4.47
N GLU A 161 -18.94 -1.09 -4.78
CA GLU A 161 -19.34 0.24 -4.34
C GLU A 161 -20.84 0.27 -4.05
N ALA A 162 -21.22 0.82 -2.90
CA ALA A 162 -22.60 0.97 -2.46
C ALA A 162 -22.70 2.10 -1.41
N ALA A 163 -23.92 2.44 -0.97
CA ALA A 163 -24.08 3.34 0.17
C ALA A 163 -23.47 2.74 1.44
N ASN A 164 -23.73 1.45 1.69
CA ASN A 164 -23.10 0.65 2.73
C ASN A 164 -23.06 -0.82 2.27
N LEU A 165 -21.87 -1.40 2.13
CA LEU A 165 -21.65 -2.78 1.70
C LEU A 165 -21.99 -3.80 2.79
N ASN A 166 -22.07 -3.39 4.05
CA ASN A 166 -22.50 -4.26 5.14
C ASN A 166 -23.93 -4.74 4.87
N GLY A 167 -24.13 -6.06 4.82
CA GLY A 167 -25.43 -6.67 4.52
C GLY A 167 -25.83 -6.67 3.03
N LEU A 168 -25.11 -5.95 2.16
CA LEU A 168 -25.35 -5.97 0.70
C LEU A 168 -24.35 -6.85 -0.05
N LEU A 169 -23.08 -6.83 0.36
CA LEU A 169 -22.05 -7.64 -0.28
C LEU A 169 -22.23 -9.10 0.15
N SER A 170 -22.36 -9.99 -0.84
CA SER A 170 -22.30 -11.44 -0.56
C SER A 170 -20.93 -11.80 -0.02
N LEU A 171 -20.89 -12.37 1.18
CA LEU A 171 -19.68 -12.81 1.85
C LEU A 171 -19.29 -14.26 1.49
N HIS A 172 -20.04 -14.90 0.60
CA HIS A 172 -19.70 -16.24 0.11
C HIS A 172 -18.36 -16.23 -0.63
N ALA A 173 -17.46 -17.10 -0.20
CA ALA A 173 -16.06 -17.21 -0.59
C ALA A 173 -15.22 -15.95 -0.31
N ALA A 174 -15.68 -15.01 0.54
CA ALA A 174 -14.95 -13.80 0.87
C ALA A 174 -13.62 -14.10 1.59
N GLY A 175 -13.51 -15.25 2.26
CA GLY A 175 -12.27 -15.71 2.89
C GLY A 175 -11.12 -15.89 1.91
N ARG A 176 -11.41 -16.04 0.61
CA ARG A 176 -10.45 -16.07 -0.50
C ARG A 176 -10.12 -14.70 -1.07
N SER A 177 -10.60 -13.62 -0.47
CA SER A 177 -10.40 -12.27 -0.96
C SER A 177 -9.62 -11.44 0.07
N ILE A 178 -8.54 -10.81 -0.40
CA ILE A 178 -7.68 -9.93 0.39
C ILE A 178 -8.11 -8.47 0.16
N PRO A 179 -8.64 -7.78 1.18
CA PRO A 179 -8.93 -6.35 1.09
C PRO A 179 -7.64 -5.55 1.03
N HIS A 180 -7.50 -4.67 0.04
CA HIS A 180 -6.32 -3.80 -0.07
C HIS A 180 -6.63 -2.30 -0.11
N THR A 181 -7.84 -1.92 -0.51
CA THR A 181 -8.31 -0.54 -0.49
C THR A 181 -9.77 -0.49 -0.05
N MET A 182 -10.14 0.49 0.77
CA MET A 182 -11.53 0.73 1.17
C MET A 182 -11.84 2.20 1.32
N ARG A 183 -13.09 2.57 1.06
CA ARG A 183 -13.68 3.86 1.43
C ARG A 183 -14.75 3.58 2.47
N ILE A 184 -14.61 4.18 3.64
CA ILE A 184 -15.51 4.01 4.77
C ILE A 184 -16.12 5.34 5.20
N ARG A 185 -17.29 5.30 5.82
CA ARG A 185 -17.85 6.40 6.60
C ARG A 185 -17.87 6.02 8.07
N GLN A 186 -17.39 6.93 8.92
CA GLN A 186 -17.39 6.74 10.37
C GLN A 186 -17.55 8.12 11.05
N GLY A 187 -18.56 8.27 11.90
CA GLY A 187 -18.83 9.54 12.60
C GLY A 187 -19.00 10.74 11.66
N GLY A 188 -19.71 10.55 10.53
CA GLY A 188 -19.93 11.59 9.51
C GLY A 188 -18.74 11.86 8.58
N SER A 189 -17.53 11.41 8.92
CA SER A 189 -16.32 11.59 8.10
C SER A 189 -16.10 10.42 7.14
N ILE A 190 -15.66 10.73 5.91
CA ILE A 190 -15.31 9.74 4.89
C ILE A 190 -13.80 9.52 4.91
N LYS A 191 -13.37 8.27 5.03
CA LYS A 191 -11.96 7.87 5.03
C LYS A 191 -11.68 6.89 3.89
N SER A 192 -10.55 7.03 3.22
CA SER A 192 -10.01 6.02 2.33
C SER A 192 -8.77 5.40 2.96
N LEU A 193 -8.76 4.08 3.08
CA LEU A 193 -7.67 3.31 3.66
C LEU A 193 -7.04 2.45 2.57
N THR A 194 -5.72 2.49 2.43
CA THR A 194 -4.96 1.62 1.53
C THR A 194 -3.98 0.81 2.35
N THR A 195 -4.36 -0.41 2.70
CA THR A 195 -3.62 -1.27 3.63
C THR A 195 -2.23 -1.62 3.08
N SER A 196 -2.12 -1.83 1.77
CA SER A 196 -0.86 -2.19 1.10
C SER A 196 0.25 -1.11 1.16
N THR A 197 -0.14 0.16 1.34
CA THR A 197 0.79 1.30 1.38
C THR A 197 0.75 2.06 2.71
N GLY A 198 0.00 1.56 3.70
CA GLY A 198 -0.21 2.22 4.99
C GLY A 198 -0.82 3.61 4.88
N ARG A 199 -1.49 3.93 3.76
CA ARG A 199 -2.00 5.26 3.47
C ARG A 199 -3.41 5.43 4.00
N ILE A 200 -3.64 6.56 4.66
CA ILE A 200 -4.93 6.98 5.19
C ILE A 200 -5.22 8.37 4.64
N ILE A 201 -6.39 8.51 4.01
CA ILE A 201 -6.91 9.77 3.51
C ILE A 201 -8.24 10.02 4.20
N GLU A 202 -8.43 11.21 4.76
CA GLU A 202 -9.71 11.61 5.33
C GLU A 202 -10.24 12.83 4.59
N GLN A 203 -11.52 12.80 4.25
CA GLN A 203 -12.17 13.91 3.57
C GLN A 203 -12.36 15.05 4.58
N SER A 204 -11.65 16.15 4.35
CA SER A 204 -11.76 17.37 5.12
C SER A 204 -11.47 18.58 4.23
N GLU A 205 -11.77 19.77 4.75
CA GLU A 205 -11.16 21.00 4.25
C GLU A 205 -9.63 20.96 4.43
N ARG A 206 -8.92 21.85 3.73
CA ARG A 206 -7.48 21.96 3.91
C ARG A 206 -7.18 22.63 5.25
N GLN A 207 -6.25 22.09 6.00
CA GLN A 207 -5.98 22.53 7.38
C GLN A 207 -4.50 22.88 7.58
N ALA A 208 -4.19 23.64 8.62
CA ALA A 208 -2.82 23.97 8.97
C ALA A 208 -2.07 22.72 9.46
N ILE A 209 -0.74 22.77 9.46
CA ILE A 209 0.11 21.65 9.90
C ILE A 209 -0.21 21.18 11.33
N GLN A 210 -0.62 22.08 12.20
CA GLN A 210 -1.00 21.77 13.58
C GLN A 210 -2.27 20.91 13.66
N ASP A 211 -3.26 21.18 12.79
CA ASP A 211 -4.48 20.35 12.70
C ASP A 211 -4.16 18.97 12.11
N ILE A 212 -3.26 18.93 11.12
CA ILE A 212 -2.80 17.67 10.53
C ILE A 212 -2.05 16.83 11.57
N ALA A 213 -1.19 17.43 12.39
CA ALA A 213 -0.47 16.73 13.44
C ALA A 213 -1.43 16.14 14.48
N GLN A 214 -2.43 16.92 14.92
CA GLN A 214 -3.48 16.43 15.80
C GLN A 214 -4.26 15.26 15.17
N TRP A 215 -4.62 15.37 13.89
CA TRP A 215 -5.29 14.30 13.15
C TRP A 215 -4.43 13.02 13.08
N VAL A 216 -3.13 13.15 12.80
CA VAL A 216 -2.17 12.03 12.83
C VAL A 216 -2.14 11.39 14.22
N THR A 217 -2.02 12.18 15.28
CA THR A 217 -2.02 11.68 16.66
C THR A 217 -3.27 10.86 16.97
N LEU A 218 -4.45 11.38 16.63
CA LEU A 218 -5.73 10.68 16.84
C LEU A 218 -5.80 9.35 16.08
N ILE A 219 -5.29 9.31 14.84
CA ILE A 219 -5.18 8.06 14.08
C ILE A 219 -4.25 7.08 14.79
N THR A 220 -3.06 7.52 15.21
CA THR A 220 -2.07 6.64 15.83
C THR A 220 -2.54 6.07 17.16
N MET A 221 -3.30 6.84 17.95
CA MET A 221 -3.96 6.35 19.15
C MET A 221 -4.96 5.24 18.82
N ARG A 222 -5.74 5.38 17.75
CA ARG A 222 -6.70 4.35 17.30
C ARG A 222 -6.03 3.11 16.72
N LEU A 223 -4.87 3.24 16.08
CA LEU A 223 -4.07 2.08 15.61
C LEU A 223 -3.65 1.17 16.77
N ASN A 224 -3.42 1.76 17.96
CA ASN A 224 -3.04 1.04 19.18
C ASN A 224 -4.23 0.45 19.95
N ALA A 225 -5.44 0.99 19.76
CA ALA A 225 -6.62 0.51 20.47
C ALA A 225 -6.97 -0.92 20.01
N ASN A 226 -7.29 -1.80 20.97
CA ASN A 226 -7.87 -3.10 20.68
C ASN A 226 -9.25 -2.86 20.06
N SER A 227 -9.34 -2.95 18.74
CA SER A 227 -10.61 -2.90 18.04
C SER A 227 -11.22 -4.30 18.06
N ASN A 228 -12.51 -4.37 18.40
CA ASN A 228 -13.29 -5.56 18.11
C ASN A 228 -13.34 -5.69 16.58
N ALA A 229 -12.97 -6.85 16.03
CA ALA A 229 -12.99 -7.05 14.59
C ALA A 229 -14.40 -6.75 14.05
N SER A 230 -14.50 -5.90 13.03
CA SER A 230 -15.75 -5.73 12.29
C SER A 230 -16.19 -7.10 11.76
N GLU A 231 -17.45 -7.47 11.99
CA GLU A 231 -18.01 -8.73 11.49
C GLU A 231 -17.84 -8.85 9.96
N PHE A 232 -17.98 -7.72 9.27
CA PHE A 232 -17.74 -7.64 7.82
C PHE A 232 -16.28 -7.96 7.47
N LEU A 233 -15.31 -7.36 8.18
CA LEU A 233 -13.89 -7.60 7.91
C LEU A 233 -13.40 -8.97 8.41
N SER A 234 -14.12 -9.64 9.33
CA SER A 234 -13.80 -11.01 9.75
C SER A 234 -13.99 -12.05 8.66
N SER A 235 -14.88 -11.81 7.70
CA SER A 235 -15.18 -12.75 6.62
C SER A 235 -14.09 -12.86 5.55
N PHE A 236 -13.13 -11.94 5.52
CA PHE A 236 -12.07 -11.90 4.51
C PHE A 236 -10.77 -12.62 4.93
N ALA A 237 -9.89 -12.83 3.96
CA ALA A 237 -8.56 -13.42 4.15
C ALA A 237 -7.76 -12.70 5.25
N LYS A 238 -7.01 -13.47 6.05
CA LYS A 238 -6.30 -12.94 7.23
C LYS A 238 -4.79 -12.95 7.04
N PRO A 239 -4.07 -11.91 7.50
CA PRO A 239 -2.61 -11.91 7.44
C PRO A 239 -2.03 -13.02 8.31
N LYS A 240 -0.98 -13.67 7.80
CA LYS A 240 -0.24 -14.75 8.44
C LYS A 240 1.26 -14.48 8.33
N LYS A 241 2.04 -14.83 9.35
CA LYS A 241 3.50 -14.65 9.28
C LYS A 241 4.10 -15.58 8.23
N LEU A 242 4.85 -15.01 7.28
CA LEU A 242 5.51 -15.78 6.22
C LEU A 242 6.37 -16.94 6.76
N GLN A 243 7.11 -16.72 7.86
CA GLN A 243 7.93 -17.76 8.49
C GLN A 243 7.12 -18.97 8.94
N GLU A 244 5.88 -18.77 9.40
CA GLU A 244 5.00 -19.86 9.83
C GLU A 244 4.50 -20.64 8.61
N VAL A 245 4.13 -19.94 7.54
CA VAL A 245 3.68 -20.55 6.28
C VAL A 245 4.79 -21.36 5.62
N LEU A 246 6.01 -20.84 5.58
CA LEU A 246 7.17 -21.53 4.98
C LEU A 246 7.59 -22.80 5.73
N LYS A 247 7.12 -23.03 6.96
CA LYS A 247 7.37 -24.29 7.69
C LYS A 247 6.46 -25.43 7.23
N ILE A 248 5.28 -25.11 6.69
CA ILE A 248 4.23 -26.09 6.36
C ILE A 248 3.89 -26.11 4.86
N SER A 249 4.42 -25.15 4.10
CA SER A 249 4.12 -25.00 2.68
C SER A 249 5.30 -24.38 1.94
N ARG A 250 5.38 -24.60 0.62
CA ARG A 250 6.40 -23.99 -0.24
C ARG A 250 5.76 -23.11 -1.32
N PRO A 251 6.43 -22.04 -1.77
CA PRO A 251 6.03 -21.32 -2.97
C PRO A 251 5.88 -22.29 -4.16
N ALA A 252 4.78 -22.16 -4.89
CA ALA A 252 4.39 -23.05 -5.99
C ALA A 252 4.18 -22.31 -7.31
N SER A 253 3.79 -21.04 -7.27
CA SER A 253 3.67 -20.23 -8.48
C SER A 253 3.94 -18.76 -8.22
N LEU A 254 4.40 -18.06 -9.27
CA LEU A 254 4.65 -16.63 -9.32
C LEU A 254 3.76 -16.01 -10.41
N LEU A 255 3.05 -14.95 -10.05
CA LEU A 255 2.30 -14.13 -10.98
C LEU A 255 2.75 -12.67 -10.85
N PHE A 256 3.04 -12.01 -11.96
CA PHE A 256 3.25 -10.57 -11.97
C PHE A 256 1.92 -9.84 -12.05
N GLU A 257 1.77 -8.78 -11.26
CA GLU A 257 0.57 -7.94 -11.28
C GLU A 257 0.67 -6.93 -12.44
N THR A 258 0.63 -7.44 -13.68
CA THR A 258 0.90 -6.67 -14.91
C THR A 258 -0.05 -5.49 -15.11
N GLY A 259 -1.32 -5.63 -14.72
CA GLY A 259 -2.29 -4.52 -14.76
C GLY A 259 -1.83 -3.32 -13.91
N LEU A 260 -1.39 -3.59 -12.69
CA LEU A 260 -0.86 -2.57 -11.77
C LEU A 260 0.48 -2.01 -12.27
N LEU A 261 1.35 -2.87 -12.80
CA LEU A 261 2.61 -2.45 -13.41
C LEU A 261 2.38 -1.50 -14.60
N HIS A 262 1.41 -1.80 -15.45
CA HIS A 262 1.07 -0.97 -16.61
C HIS A 262 0.54 0.41 -16.20
N GLU A 263 -0.33 0.46 -15.18
CA GLU A 263 -0.82 1.72 -14.60
C GLU A 263 0.31 2.54 -13.98
N ASP A 264 1.15 1.92 -13.15
CA ASP A 264 2.26 2.58 -12.49
C ASP A 264 3.26 3.16 -13.51
N LEU A 265 3.64 2.39 -14.54
CA LEU A 265 4.57 2.85 -15.58
C LEU A 265 4.01 3.98 -16.45
N LYS A 266 2.68 4.08 -16.60
CA LYS A 266 2.06 5.23 -17.28
C LYS A 266 2.02 6.47 -16.40
N ASN A 267 1.84 6.32 -15.09
CA ASN A 267 1.62 7.43 -14.16
C ASN A 267 2.91 8.05 -13.61
N ASP A 268 3.98 7.27 -13.43
CA ASP A 268 5.18 7.67 -12.67
C ASP A 268 6.21 8.52 -13.44
N GLU A 269 5.90 8.96 -14.68
CA GLU A 269 6.89 9.47 -15.66
C GLU A 269 8.07 8.50 -15.91
N ALA A 270 7.95 7.27 -15.41
CA ALA A 270 9.00 6.26 -15.42
C ALA A 270 9.15 5.74 -16.84
N LEU A 271 10.31 5.97 -17.44
CA LEU A 271 10.62 5.47 -18.77
C LEU A 271 11.17 4.05 -18.65
N LEU A 272 10.55 3.11 -19.37
CA LEU A 272 11.12 1.78 -19.57
C LEU A 272 12.07 1.80 -20.77
N GLY A 273 13.27 1.25 -20.56
CA GLY A 273 14.38 1.35 -21.51
C GLY A 273 15.45 0.28 -21.28
N ARG A 274 16.60 0.49 -21.92
CA ARG A 274 17.84 -0.28 -21.74
C ARG A 274 19.02 0.69 -21.73
N LEU A 275 20.15 0.25 -21.20
CA LEU A 275 21.41 0.99 -21.36
C LEU A 275 22.13 0.49 -22.61
N ASN A 276 22.68 1.41 -23.40
CA ASN A 276 23.60 1.06 -24.48
C ASN A 276 24.99 0.70 -23.93
N LYS A 277 25.94 0.37 -24.81
CA LYS A 277 27.34 0.05 -24.41
C LYS A 277 28.05 1.22 -23.73
N SER A 278 27.66 2.46 -24.05
CA SER A 278 28.20 3.69 -23.47
C SER A 278 27.57 4.05 -22.12
N GLY A 279 26.50 3.35 -21.71
CA GLY A 279 25.77 3.63 -20.47
C GLY A 279 24.56 4.56 -20.63
N ASP A 280 24.24 5.03 -21.84
CA ASP A 280 23.10 5.92 -22.08
C ASP A 280 21.78 5.17 -22.06
N PHE A 281 20.76 5.80 -21.49
CA PHE A 281 19.42 5.26 -21.43
C PHE A 281 18.69 5.42 -22.78
N ILE A 282 18.30 4.29 -23.36
CA ILE A 282 17.51 4.22 -24.59
C ILE A 282 16.12 3.70 -24.26
N LYS A 283 15.10 4.52 -24.52
CA LYS A 283 13.69 4.13 -24.39
C LYS A 283 13.38 2.97 -25.34
N ILE A 284 12.65 1.97 -24.86
CA ILE A 284 12.25 0.85 -25.72
C ILE A 284 11.08 1.24 -26.64
N SER A 285 10.97 0.54 -27.78
CA SER A 285 9.84 0.68 -28.69
C SER A 285 8.52 0.19 -28.06
N LYS A 286 7.38 0.66 -28.58
CA LYS A 286 6.04 0.17 -28.16
C LYS A 286 5.90 -1.34 -28.36
N LYS A 287 6.45 -1.90 -29.44
CA LYS A 287 6.44 -3.34 -29.72
C LYS A 287 7.20 -4.12 -28.65
N THR A 288 8.39 -3.65 -28.28
CA THR A 288 9.19 -4.25 -27.20
C THR A 288 8.51 -4.13 -25.85
N TYR A 289 7.89 -2.98 -25.57
CA TYR A 289 7.10 -2.79 -24.35
C TYR A 289 5.99 -3.83 -24.24
N GLN A 290 5.20 -3.98 -25.30
CA GLN A 290 4.09 -4.93 -25.35
C GLN A 290 4.58 -6.37 -25.14
N ALA A 291 5.67 -6.76 -25.80
CA ALA A 291 6.27 -8.09 -25.63
C ALA A 291 6.75 -8.37 -24.19
N ILE A 292 7.24 -7.35 -23.48
CA ILE A 292 7.62 -7.49 -22.06
C ILE A 292 6.39 -7.72 -21.19
N ILE A 293 5.31 -6.96 -21.42
CA ILE A 293 4.07 -7.10 -20.65
C ILE A 293 3.45 -8.48 -20.90
N GLU A 294 3.34 -8.89 -22.16
CA GLU A 294 2.85 -10.22 -22.55
C GLU A 294 3.70 -11.34 -21.93
N ALA A 295 5.03 -11.18 -21.88
CA ALA A 295 5.89 -12.14 -21.19
C ALA A 295 5.69 -12.14 -19.66
N LEU A 296 5.13 -11.12 -19.05
CA LEU A 296 4.88 -11.08 -17.60
C LEU A 296 3.46 -11.55 -17.22
N GLU A 297 2.54 -11.64 -18.17
CA GLU A 297 1.14 -11.99 -17.93
C GLU A 297 0.88 -13.43 -17.45
N PRO A 298 1.61 -14.46 -17.96
CA PRO A 298 1.42 -15.83 -17.53
C PRO A 298 1.73 -16.04 -16.05
N CYS A 299 1.09 -17.07 -15.49
CA CYS A 299 1.49 -17.62 -14.19
C CYS A 299 2.66 -18.57 -14.40
N TYR A 300 3.74 -18.37 -13.64
CA TYR A 300 4.93 -19.19 -13.69
C TYR A 300 4.95 -20.20 -12.55
N GLU A 301 5.26 -21.46 -12.83
CA GLU A 301 5.41 -22.49 -11.80
C GLU A 301 6.75 -22.38 -11.08
N ILE A 302 6.78 -22.82 -9.83
CA ILE A 302 7.97 -22.84 -8.98
C ILE A 302 8.22 -24.28 -8.53
N ASP A 303 9.36 -24.82 -8.95
CA ASP A 303 9.76 -26.17 -8.60
C ASP A 303 10.16 -26.30 -7.11
N SER A 304 10.51 -27.52 -6.68
CA SER A 304 10.95 -27.77 -5.31
C SER A 304 12.28 -27.08 -4.97
N GLY A 305 13.16 -26.88 -5.95
CA GLY A 305 14.42 -26.15 -5.82
C GLY A 305 14.25 -24.62 -5.74
N GLY A 306 13.06 -24.11 -6.05
CA GLY A 306 12.77 -22.69 -6.13
C GLY A 306 13.12 -22.05 -7.47
N TYR A 307 13.38 -22.84 -8.51
CA TYR A 307 13.47 -22.35 -9.88
C TYR A 307 12.07 -21.99 -10.38
N ILE A 308 12.02 -20.88 -11.12
CA ILE A 308 10.79 -20.42 -11.77
C ILE A 308 10.81 -21.00 -13.17
N GLU A 309 9.92 -21.94 -13.45
CA GLU A 309 9.85 -22.62 -14.73
C GLU A 309 9.39 -21.64 -15.81
N ASN A 310 10.22 -21.43 -16.82
CA ASN A 310 9.87 -20.64 -18.01
C ASN A 310 10.27 -21.42 -19.27
N PRO A 311 9.31 -21.69 -20.18
CA PRO A 311 9.59 -22.42 -21.42
C PRO A 311 10.58 -21.69 -22.37
N GLU A 312 10.73 -20.37 -22.27
CA GLU A 312 11.61 -19.55 -23.13
C GLU A 312 13.00 -19.25 -22.54
N SER A 313 13.37 -19.97 -21.48
CA SER A 313 14.74 -20.14 -20.97
C SER A 313 15.50 -18.87 -20.57
N PHE A 314 15.31 -18.47 -19.32
CA PHE A 314 16.34 -17.86 -18.49
C PHE A 314 16.32 -18.56 -17.13
N VAL A 315 17.48 -18.80 -16.51
CA VAL A 315 17.52 -19.35 -15.14
C VAL A 315 16.95 -18.31 -14.19
N ALA A 316 15.70 -18.51 -13.80
CA ALA A 316 15.01 -17.68 -12.83
C ALA A 316 14.86 -18.42 -11.52
N ARG A 317 15.02 -17.71 -10.41
CA ARG A 317 14.96 -18.32 -9.08
C ARG A 317 14.24 -17.43 -8.10
N LEU A 318 13.42 -18.04 -7.25
CA LEU A 318 12.85 -17.40 -6.09
C LEU A 318 13.90 -17.27 -4.98
N LYS A 319 14.03 -16.06 -4.42
CA LYS A 319 14.83 -15.75 -3.26
C LYS A 319 13.93 -15.74 -2.02
N LYS A 320 14.20 -16.66 -1.10
CA LYS A 320 13.43 -16.84 0.15
C LYS A 320 14.20 -16.21 1.31
N ASN A 321 13.59 -15.26 1.98
CA ASN A 321 14.03 -14.76 3.28
C ASN A 321 12.95 -15.01 4.32
N SER A 322 13.30 -14.88 5.58
CA SER A 322 12.34 -15.14 6.66
C SER A 322 11.14 -14.17 6.64
N LYS A 323 11.32 -12.94 6.16
CA LYS A 323 10.24 -11.92 6.11
C LYS A 323 9.75 -11.59 4.71
N THR A 324 10.46 -12.01 3.67
CA THR A 324 10.15 -11.61 2.29
C THR A 324 10.40 -12.76 1.31
N LEU A 325 9.57 -12.81 0.28
CA LEU A 325 9.83 -13.58 -0.94
C LEU A 325 10.16 -12.60 -2.04
N THR A 326 11.25 -12.82 -2.78
CA THR A 326 11.61 -12.05 -3.97
C THR A 326 12.06 -13.01 -5.06
N PHE A 327 12.51 -12.51 -6.20
CA PHE A 327 12.97 -13.35 -7.31
C PHE A 327 14.20 -12.74 -7.97
N ASP A 328 14.89 -13.58 -8.72
CA ASP A 328 16.01 -13.21 -9.54
C ASP A 328 15.81 -13.74 -10.95
N ILE A 329 15.58 -12.81 -11.86
CA ILE A 329 15.23 -13.04 -13.24
C ILE A 329 16.17 -12.19 -14.10
N PRO A 330 17.22 -12.80 -14.70
CA PRO A 330 18.23 -12.08 -15.46
C PRO A 330 17.65 -11.18 -16.56
N LEU A 331 16.57 -11.60 -17.22
CA LEU A 331 15.91 -10.81 -18.26
C LEU A 331 15.39 -9.47 -17.73
N LEU A 332 14.75 -9.46 -16.56
CA LEU A 332 14.22 -8.25 -15.93
C LEU A 332 15.31 -7.33 -15.39
N GLN A 333 16.54 -7.83 -15.23
CA GLN A 333 17.70 -7.00 -14.89
C GLN A 333 18.23 -6.19 -16.08
N LYS A 334 18.05 -6.70 -17.31
CA LYS A 334 18.49 -6.06 -18.57
C LYS A 334 17.68 -4.81 -18.90
N PHE A 335 16.39 -4.84 -18.58
CA PHE A 335 15.52 -3.66 -18.74
C PHE A 335 15.68 -2.72 -17.56
N LYS A 336 15.70 -1.42 -17.86
CA LYS A 336 15.83 -0.36 -16.88
C LYS A 336 14.59 0.50 -16.83
N ILE A 337 14.23 0.89 -15.63
CA ILE A 337 13.33 1.99 -15.36
C ILE A 337 14.21 3.19 -15.04
N SER A 338 14.02 4.26 -15.80
CA SER A 338 14.53 5.56 -15.42
C SER A 338 13.37 6.40 -14.93
N ASP A 339 13.42 6.77 -13.65
CA ASP A 339 12.77 8.01 -13.24
C ASP A 339 13.74 9.17 -13.58
N SER A 340 13.32 10.43 -13.45
CA SER A 340 14.16 11.59 -13.80
C SER A 340 15.41 11.74 -12.92
N VAL A 341 15.67 10.80 -12.02
CA VAL A 341 16.62 10.94 -10.91
C VAL A 341 17.47 9.69 -10.65
N ASN A 342 16.93 8.50 -10.90
CA ASN A 342 17.58 7.21 -10.71
C ASN A 342 17.26 6.30 -11.90
N THR A 343 18.23 5.47 -12.25
CA THR A 343 18.03 4.32 -13.12
C THR A 343 18.20 3.04 -12.32
N TYR A 344 17.22 2.15 -12.38
CA TYR A 344 17.24 0.84 -11.72
C TYR A 344 16.62 -0.22 -12.64
N SER A 345 16.76 -1.50 -12.33
CA SER A 345 16.20 -2.55 -13.18
C SER A 345 14.68 -2.67 -13.06
N LEU A 346 14.02 -3.21 -14.09
CA LEU A 346 12.60 -3.55 -14.03
C LEU A 346 12.31 -4.54 -12.89
N GLN A 347 13.21 -5.48 -12.63
CA GLN A 347 13.13 -6.36 -11.44
C GLN A 347 13.10 -5.57 -10.13
N GLN A 348 14.00 -4.60 -9.96
CA GLN A 348 14.03 -3.76 -8.77
C GLN A 348 12.74 -2.97 -8.60
N TYR A 349 12.17 -2.45 -9.69
CA TYR A 349 10.88 -1.75 -9.66
C TYR A 349 9.73 -2.66 -9.19
N ILE A 350 9.58 -3.83 -9.82
CA ILE A 350 8.52 -4.80 -9.48
C ILE A 350 8.65 -5.25 -8.03
N ILE A 351 9.86 -5.57 -7.57
CA ILE A 351 10.10 -5.99 -6.19
C ILE A 351 9.79 -4.85 -5.20
N LYS A 352 10.29 -3.64 -5.47
CA LYS A 352 10.11 -2.45 -4.61
C LYS A 352 8.63 -2.08 -4.46
N ASN A 353 7.88 -2.08 -5.56
CA ASN A 353 6.45 -1.76 -5.56
C ASN A 353 5.55 -2.96 -5.26
N LYS A 354 6.17 -4.13 -5.00
CA LYS A 354 5.49 -5.38 -4.62
C LYS A 354 4.43 -5.80 -5.64
N LEU A 355 4.76 -5.68 -6.93
CA LEU A 355 3.88 -5.90 -8.08
C LEU A 355 3.88 -7.37 -8.55
N TYR A 356 3.74 -8.28 -7.59
CA TYR A 356 3.71 -9.72 -7.84
C TYR A 356 3.00 -10.43 -6.69
N SER A 357 2.59 -11.65 -7.00
CA SER A 357 1.83 -12.55 -6.14
C SER A 357 2.44 -13.94 -6.20
N ILE A 358 2.45 -14.65 -5.07
CA ILE A 358 2.93 -16.03 -4.99
C ILE A 358 1.87 -16.88 -4.32
N CYS A 359 1.45 -17.96 -4.96
CA CYS A 359 0.66 -19.02 -4.31
C CYS A 359 1.58 -20.12 -3.80
N PHE A 360 1.13 -20.81 -2.76
CA PHE A 360 1.88 -21.89 -2.13
C PHE A 360 1.29 -23.25 -2.52
N THR A 361 2.03 -24.32 -2.24
CA THR A 361 1.56 -25.71 -2.44
C THR A 361 0.33 -26.03 -1.61
N ASP A 362 0.20 -25.37 -0.47
CA ASP A 362 -1.06 -25.32 0.28
C ASP A 362 -1.87 -24.13 -0.26
N PRO A 363 -2.97 -24.37 -0.99
CA PRO A 363 -3.71 -23.34 -1.71
C PRO A 363 -4.45 -22.37 -0.79
N LYS A 364 -4.47 -22.63 0.53
CA LYS A 364 -5.02 -21.69 1.51
C LYS A 364 -4.12 -20.47 1.73
N PHE A 365 -2.88 -20.48 1.24
CA PHE A 365 -1.97 -19.35 1.42
C PHE A 365 -1.68 -18.62 0.10
N MET A 366 -1.55 -17.30 0.21
CA MET A 366 -1.06 -16.43 -0.84
C MET A 366 -0.15 -15.36 -0.25
N TYR A 367 0.92 -15.02 -0.97
CA TYR A 367 1.75 -13.87 -0.67
C TYR A 367 1.42 -12.76 -1.67
N PHE A 368 1.00 -11.60 -1.16
CA PHE A 368 0.55 -10.46 -1.95
C PHE A 368 0.98 -9.16 -1.27
N ARG A 369 1.45 -8.18 -2.04
CA ARG A 369 1.88 -6.86 -1.52
C ARG A 369 2.85 -6.93 -0.32
N GLY A 370 3.68 -7.96 -0.27
CA GLY A 370 4.74 -8.13 0.73
C GLY A 370 4.31 -8.83 2.03
N GLU A 371 3.07 -9.30 2.11
CA GLU A 371 2.54 -10.01 3.27
C GLU A 371 1.93 -11.35 2.82
N CYS A 372 1.85 -12.30 3.75
CA CYS A 372 1.19 -13.57 3.50
C CYS A 372 -0.22 -13.56 4.09
N PHE A 373 -1.17 -14.17 3.41
CA PHE A 373 -2.56 -14.24 3.77
C PHE A 373 -3.02 -15.70 3.79
N GLU A 374 -3.94 -16.01 4.70
CA GLU A 374 -4.62 -17.30 4.85
C GLU A 374 -6.09 -17.17 4.47
N ASP A 375 -6.55 -18.12 3.65
CA ASP A 375 -7.94 -18.34 3.31
C ASP A 375 -8.70 -18.81 4.54
N THR A 376 -9.73 -18.06 4.91
CA THR A 376 -10.60 -18.34 6.06
C THR A 376 -11.99 -18.86 5.65
N SER A 377 -12.22 -19.11 4.35
CA SER A 377 -13.51 -19.56 3.83
C SER A 377 -13.94 -20.88 4.49
N GLY A 378 -15.25 -21.09 4.62
CA GLY A 378 -15.81 -22.22 5.36
C GLY A 378 -15.80 -22.06 6.88
N ILE A 379 -14.84 -21.33 7.48
CA ILE A 379 -14.87 -20.96 8.91
C ILE A 379 -15.55 -19.61 9.09
N SER A 380 -15.15 -18.63 8.28
CA SER A 380 -15.59 -17.23 8.41
C SER A 380 -17.04 -16.99 7.95
N GLU A 381 -17.66 -18.00 7.35
CA GLU A 381 -19.03 -18.00 6.83
C GLU A 381 -20.01 -18.65 7.81
N ILE A 382 -19.53 -19.38 8.82
CA ILE A 382 -20.37 -20.15 9.75
C ILE A 382 -21.40 -19.24 10.42
N ASP A 383 -20.96 -18.10 10.99
CA ASP A 383 -21.87 -17.19 11.68
C ASP A 383 -22.90 -16.56 10.72
N SER A 384 -22.50 -16.26 9.49
CA SER A 384 -23.41 -15.73 8.46
C SER A 384 -24.44 -16.78 8.03
N ILE A 385 -24.02 -18.05 7.91
CA ILE A 385 -24.92 -19.18 7.61
C ILE A 385 -25.87 -19.42 8.77
N ILE A 386 -25.38 -19.46 10.01
CA ILE A 386 -26.20 -19.63 11.23
C ILE A 386 -27.25 -18.52 11.32
N LYS A 387 -26.91 -17.26 11.00
CA LYS A 387 -27.88 -16.15 11.00
C LYS A 387 -29.04 -16.32 10.01
N ILE A 388 -28.83 -17.02 8.90
CA ILE A 388 -29.88 -17.30 7.89
C ILE A 388 -30.73 -18.50 8.32
N LEU A 389 -30.17 -19.40 9.13
CA LEU A 389 -30.89 -20.53 9.69
C LEU A 389 -31.80 -20.03 10.83
N HIS A 390 -33.08 -19.81 10.51
CA HIS A 390 -34.10 -19.60 11.53
C HIS A 390 -34.28 -20.89 12.35
N ASP A 391 -34.27 -20.75 13.68
CA ASP A 391 -34.68 -21.82 14.59
C ASP A 391 -36.16 -22.13 14.33
N LYS A 392 -36.46 -23.30 13.75
CA LYS A 392 -37.84 -23.79 13.65
C LYS A 392 -38.23 -24.36 15.01
N THR A 393 -38.54 -23.48 15.95
CA THR A 393 -39.12 -23.86 17.25
C THR A 393 -40.61 -24.22 17.18
N GLU A 394 -41.16 -24.44 15.98
CA GLU A 394 -42.50 -25.01 15.78
C GLU A 394 -42.46 -26.23 14.86
N LEU A 395 -41.99 -27.35 15.40
CA LEU A 395 -42.46 -28.68 15.04
C LEU A 395 -43.03 -29.34 16.29
N ASN A 396 -44.00 -28.68 16.93
CA ASN A 396 -44.84 -29.30 17.95
C ASN A 396 -46.32 -29.16 17.58
N LEU A 397 -46.85 -30.29 17.10
CA LEU A 397 -48.13 -30.89 17.46
C LEU A 397 -49.39 -30.03 17.31
N GLY A 398 -50.11 -30.29 16.21
CA GLY A 398 -51.46 -29.76 15.99
C GLY A 398 -52.30 -30.58 15.00
N ARG A 399 -52.84 -31.71 15.48
CA ARG A 399 -54.11 -32.37 15.08
C ARG A 399 -54.20 -33.07 13.71
N ARG A 400 -54.28 -34.40 13.77
CA ARG A 400 -55.52 -35.10 13.43
C ARG A 400 -55.94 -36.00 14.58
#